data_AF-A0A959EQY4-F1
#
_entry.id   AF-A0A959EQY4-F1
#
_cell.length_a   1.000
_cell.length_b   1.000
_cell.length_c   1.000
_cell.angle_alpha   90.00
_cell.angle_beta   90.00
_cell.angle_gamma   90.00
#
_symmetry.space_group_name_H-M   'P 1'
#
loop_
_entity.id
_entity.type
_entity.pdbx_description
1 polymer ?
#
loop_
_entity_poly.entity_id
_entity_poly.type
_entity_poly.pdbx_seq_one_letter_code
_entity_poly.pdbx_strand_id
1 'polypeptide(L)' 'MKDRFGEQAGLYAQFRPSYPETLYDFVLDHCADRDRAWDCGTGNGQAALALAPHFSEVCATDLNERQLA' A
#
# COMPACT_ATOMS: atom_id res chain seq x y z
N MET A 1 22.92 11.94 -4.06
CA MET A 1 21.85 11.25 -3.30
C MET A 1 22.12 9.76 -3.48
N LYS A 2 22.47 9.03 -2.41
CA LYS A 2 22.93 7.64 -2.52
C LYS A 2 21.70 6.73 -2.53
N ASP A 3 21.45 6.07 -3.64
CA ASP A 3 20.40 5.07 -3.81
C ASP A 3 20.69 3.91 -2.84
N ARG A 4 19.91 3.83 -1.74
CA ARG A 4 20.03 2.79 -0.72
C ARG A 4 19.01 1.65 -0.93
N PHE A 5 18.19 1.72 -1.98
CA PHE A 5 17.04 0.83 -2.13
C PHE A 5 16.97 0.14 -3.50
N GLY A 6 17.70 0.61 -4.52
CA GLY A 6 17.64 0.06 -5.88
C GLY A 6 18.00 -1.42 -6.02
N GLU A 7 19.03 -1.92 -5.33
CA GLU A 7 19.47 -3.33 -5.47
C GLU A 7 18.66 -4.33 -4.63
N GLN A 8 17.96 -3.88 -3.58
CA GLN A 8 17.20 -4.76 -2.67
C GLN A 8 15.68 -4.63 -2.80
N ALA A 9 15.17 -3.60 -3.50
CA ALA A 9 13.73 -3.40 -3.70
C ALA A 9 13.05 -4.59 -4.40
N GLY A 10 13.74 -5.26 -5.34
CA GLY A 10 13.19 -6.43 -6.04
C GLY A 10 12.94 -7.62 -5.11
N LEU A 11 13.87 -7.92 -4.21
CA LEU A 11 13.70 -8.98 -3.20
C LEU A 11 12.73 -8.57 -2.11
N TYR A 12 12.75 -7.29 -1.68
CA TYR A 12 11.83 -6.79 -0.66
C TYR A 12 10.37 -6.86 -1.11
N ALA A 13 10.08 -6.57 -2.39
CA ALA A 13 8.74 -6.73 -2.96
C ALA A 13 8.30 -8.21 -3.04
N GLN A 14 9.23 -9.14 -3.24
CA GLN A 14 8.95 -10.57 -3.41
C GLN A 14 8.69 -11.33 -2.10
N PHE A 15 9.18 -10.81 -0.96
CA PHE A 15 9.03 -11.43 0.36
C PHE A 15 8.08 -10.65 1.30
N ARG A 16 7.29 -9.69 0.80
CA ARG A 16 6.31 -8.98 1.66
C ARG A 16 5.26 -9.98 2.17
N PRO A 17 5.13 -10.17 3.49
CA PRO A 17 4.02 -10.90 4.05
C PRO A 17 2.72 -10.21 3.65
N SER A 18 1.70 -10.99 3.29
CA SER A 18 0.37 -10.43 3.15
C SER A 18 -0.17 -10.00 4.51
N TYR A 19 -0.88 -8.88 4.53
CA TYR A 19 -1.60 -8.45 5.70
C TYR A 19 -2.90 -9.28 5.85
N PRO A 20 -3.21 -9.80 7.04
CA PRO A 20 -4.47 -10.48 7.27
C PRO A 20 -5.65 -9.49 7.19
N GLU A 21 -6.83 -9.98 6.80
CA GLU A 21 -8.06 -9.17 6.73
C GLU A 21 -8.36 -8.45 8.05
N THR A 22 -8.10 -9.11 9.18
CA THR A 22 -8.31 -8.55 10.53
C THR A 22 -7.51 -7.29 10.82
N LEU A 23 -6.39 -7.07 10.13
CA LEU A 23 -5.64 -5.82 10.23
C LEU A 23 -6.42 -4.67 9.60
N TYR A 24 -7.01 -4.90 8.42
CA TYR A 24 -7.80 -3.90 7.73
C TYR A 24 -9.09 -3.61 8.49
N ASP A 25 -9.77 -4.65 9.00
CA ASP A 25 -10.97 -4.48 9.83
C ASP A 25 -10.70 -3.57 11.03
N PHE A 26 -9.60 -3.82 11.74
CA PHE A 26 -9.20 -2.98 12.89
C PHE A 26 -8.99 -1.51 12.49
N VAL A 27 -8.35 -1.24 11.35
CA VAL A 27 -8.16 0.14 10.87
C VAL A 27 -9.49 0.77 10.46
N LEU A 28 -10.33 0.02 9.76
CA LEU A 28 -11.63 0.47 9.25
C LEU A 28 -12.63 0.80 10.35
N ASP A 29 -12.51 0.17 11.52
CA ASP A 29 -13.31 0.49 12.72
C ASP A 29 -13.01 1.89 13.28
N HIS A 30 -11.85 2.46 12.95
CA HIS A 30 -11.45 3.81 13.34
C HIS A 30 -11.73 4.87 12.28
N CYS A 31 -12.23 4.47 11.10
CA CYS A 31 -12.57 5.40 10.02
C CYS A 31 -14.04 5.85 10.15
N ALA A 32 -14.24 7.10 10.58
CA ALA A 32 -15.58 7.71 10.66
C ALA A 32 -16.25 7.82 9.28
N ASP A 33 -15.46 8.17 8.26
CA ASP A 33 -15.88 8.30 6.85
C ASP A 33 -14.96 7.48 5.94
N ARG A 34 -15.48 7.12 4.75
CA ARG A 34 -14.78 6.26 3.78
C ARG A 34 -14.72 6.87 2.37
N ASP A 35 -14.58 8.18 2.29
CA ASP A 35 -14.48 8.88 1.02
C ASP A 35 -13.13 8.61 0.34
N ARG A 36 -12.02 8.81 1.04
CA ARG A 36 -10.68 8.72 0.47
C ARG A 36 -9.69 8.01 1.39
N ALA A 37 -8.91 7.09 0.85
CA ALA A 37 -7.73 6.53 1.50
C ALA A 37 -6.45 6.89 0.73
N TRP A 38 -5.34 7.02 1.45
CA TRP A 38 -4.01 7.22 0.85
C TRP A 38 -3.06 6.12 1.30
N ASP A 39 -2.64 5.28 0.34
CA ASP A 39 -1.58 4.28 0.51
C ASP A 39 -0.23 4.89 0.09
N CYS A 40 0.53 5.35 1.09
CA CYS A 40 1.83 5.99 0.90
C CYS A 40 2.97 4.97 0.95
N GLY A 41 3.82 4.93 -0.07
CA GLY A 41 4.83 3.88 -0.23
C GLY A 41 4.19 2.54 -0.63
N THR A 42 3.21 2.62 -1.54
CA THR A 42 2.31 1.52 -1.88
C THR A 42 3.04 0.27 -2.41
N GLY A 43 4.27 0.41 -2.92
CA GLY A 43 4.99 -0.67 -3.57
C GLY A 43 4.15 -1.26 -4.69
N ASN A 44 3.89 -2.57 -4.62
CA ASN A 44 3.07 -3.29 -5.60
C ASN A 44 1.54 -3.07 -5.46
N GLY A 45 1.09 -2.16 -4.61
CA GLY A 45 -0.33 -1.84 -4.48
C GLY A 45 -1.13 -2.76 -3.56
N GLN A 46 -0.51 -3.69 -2.82
CA GLN A 46 -1.24 -4.70 -2.06
C GLN A 46 -2.22 -4.10 -1.03
N ALA A 47 -1.81 -3.08 -0.28
CA ALA A 47 -2.67 -2.42 0.69
C ALA A 47 -3.74 -1.58 -0.01
N ALA A 48 -3.37 -0.80 -1.04
CA ALA A 48 -4.32 -0.06 -1.85
C ALA A 48 -5.44 -0.94 -2.44
N LEU A 49 -5.10 -2.13 -2.95
CA LEU A 49 -6.08 -3.10 -3.48
C LEU A 49 -6.99 -3.65 -2.38
N ALA A 50 -6.44 -3.93 -1.19
CA ALA A 50 -7.25 -4.37 -0.05
C ALA A 50 -8.18 -3.27 0.47
N LEU A 51 -7.80 -1.99 0.33
CA LEU A 51 -8.62 -0.84 0.74
C LEU A 51 -9.68 -0.44 -0.30
N ALA A 52 -9.47 -0.75 -1.58
CA ALA A 52 -10.35 -0.37 -2.69
C ALA A 52 -11.83 -0.74 -2.51
N PRO A 53 -12.20 -1.90 -1.92
CA PRO A 53 -13.61 -2.23 -1.67
C PRO A 53 -14.27 -1.38 -0.57
N HIS A 54 -13.47 -0.72 0.27
CA HIS A 54 -13.95 -0.04 1.48
C HIS A 54 -14.04 1.48 1.32
N PHE A 55 -13.28 2.07 0.39
CA PHE A 55 -13.23 3.52 0.16
C PHE A 55 -13.74 3.90 -1.23
N SER A 56 -14.30 5.10 -1.36
CA SER A 56 -14.77 5.60 -2.66
C SER A 56 -13.61 5.94 -3.61
N GLU A 57 -12.48 6.39 -3.07
CA GLU A 57 -11.24 6.64 -3.80
C GLU A 57 -10.04 6.13 -2.98
N VAL A 58 -9.12 5.42 -3.62
CA VAL A 58 -7.83 5.07 -3.03
C VAL A 58 -6.72 5.68 -3.87
N CYS A 59 -5.96 6.61 -3.28
CA CYS A 59 -4.75 7.15 -3.88
C CYS A 59 -3.57 6.27 -3.44
N ALA A 60 -2.83 5.71 -4.39
CA ALA A 60 -1.67 4.89 -4.12
C ALA A 60 -0.43 5.60 -4.70
N THR A 61 0.57 5.88 -3.86
CA THR A 61 1.77 6.62 -4.29
C THR A 61 3.03 5.90 -3.85
N ASP A 62 4.04 5.87 -4.71
CA ASP A 62 5.39 5.38 -4.38
C ASP A 62 6.45 6.31 -4.99
N LEU A 63 7.62 6.39 -4.38
CA LEU A 63 8.77 7.13 -4.92
C LEU A 63 9.50 6.35 -6.02
N ASN A 64 9.32 5.03 -6.05
CA ASN A 64 9.90 4.15 -7.05
C ASN A 64 8.91 3.94 -8.21
N GLU A 65 9.11 4.66 -9.30
CA GLU A 65 8.27 4.57 -10.51
C GLU A 65 8.11 3.13 -11.04
N ARG A 66 9.08 2.23 -10.79
CA ARG A 66 9.01 0.82 -11.23
C ARG A 66 7.97 -0.01 -10.46
N GLN A 67 7.40 0.52 -9.39
CA GLN A 67 6.38 -0.14 -8.57
C GLN A 67 4.95 0.32 -8.92
N LEU A 68 4.79 1.39 -9.69
CA LEU A 68 3.49 1.96 -10.08
C LEU A 68 2.99 1.48 -11.46
N ALA A 69 3.61 0.43 -12.02
CA ALA A 69 3.37 -0.08 -13.38
C ALA A 69 2.55 -1.39 -13.38
#